data_AF-A0A1L5KQP9-F1
#
_entry.id   AF-A0A1L5KQP9-F1
#
_cell.length_a   1.000
_cell.length_b   1.000
_cell.length_c   1.000
_cell.angle_alpha   90.00
_cell.angle_beta   90.00
_cell.angle_gamma   90.00
#
_symmetry.space_group_name_H-M   'P 1'
#
loop_
_entity.id
_entity.type
_entity.pdbx_description
1 polymer ?
#
loop_
_entity_poly.entity_id
_entity_poly.type
_entity_poly.pdbx_seq_one_letter_code
_entity_poly.pdbx_strand_id
1 'polypeptide(L)'
;MQRDPKLSQYDTIIIDEAHERSLNIDFLLGYLTALLPQRRDLKLIITSATIDSVKFQEHFAHALHEKVPVIEVSGRTFPVQVVYEPLGTAPALMREVPGFATGARPGDADYDELASAIAESDADHSRRRGNADYADDGITDMPTAVARACAELVIHSSHERGPRDILVFASGER
;
A
#
# COMPACT_ATOMS: atom_id res chain seq x y z
N MET A 1 11.23 -24.88 -5.41
CA MET A 1 11.98 -25.48 -4.29
C MET A 1 12.29 -26.95 -4.46
N GLN A 2 11.39 -27.82 -4.94
CA GLN A 2 11.67 -29.27 -5.08
C GLN A 2 12.90 -29.62 -5.96
N ARG A 3 13.26 -28.78 -6.95
CA ARG A 3 14.42 -28.98 -7.82
C ARG A 3 15.67 -28.21 -7.39
N ASP A 4 15.50 -27.11 -6.66
CA ASP A 4 16.58 -26.31 -6.10
C ASP A 4 16.17 -25.79 -4.72
N PRO A 5 16.50 -26.53 -3.64
CA PRO A 5 16.22 -26.09 -2.28
C PRO A 5 17.13 -24.95 -1.82
N LYS A 6 18.28 -24.74 -2.44
CA LYS A 6 19.18 -23.66 -2.00
C LYS A 6 18.93 -22.34 -2.72
N LEU A 7 18.02 -22.34 -3.70
CA LEU A 7 17.77 -21.20 -4.58
C LEU A 7 19.10 -20.69 -5.18
N SER A 8 19.95 -21.65 -5.56
CA SER A 8 21.33 -21.44 -6.01
C SER A 8 21.45 -20.59 -7.27
N GLN A 9 20.38 -20.56 -8.08
CA GLN A 9 20.30 -19.77 -9.30
C GLN A 9 20.03 -18.26 -9.06
N TYR A 10 19.75 -17.88 -7.81
CA TYR A 10 19.39 -16.52 -7.45
C TYR A 10 20.39 -15.95 -6.44
N ASP A 11 20.82 -14.72 -6.68
CA ASP A 11 21.57 -13.90 -5.72
C ASP A 11 20.65 -13.06 -4.83
N THR A 12 19.46 -12.69 -5.33
CA THR A 12 18.52 -11.80 -4.65
C THR A 12 17.08 -12.28 -4.83
N ILE A 13 16.30 -12.23 -3.75
CA ILE A 13 14.86 -12.49 -3.74
C ILE A 13 14.15 -11.26 -3.23
N ILE A 14 13.06 -10.87 -3.90
CA ILE A 14 12.18 -9.79 -3.49
C ILE A 14 10.81 -10.39 -3.19
N ILE A 15 10.28 -10.15 -1.99
CA ILE A 15 8.92 -10.51 -1.60
C ILE A 15 8.12 -9.23 -1.54
N ASP A 16 7.15 -9.12 -2.44
CA ASP A 16 6.24 -7.99 -2.52
C ASP A 16 4.95 -8.21 -1.76
N GLU A 17 4.37 -7.10 -1.29
CA GLU A 17 3.13 -7.07 -0.52
C GLU A 17 3.08 -8.10 0.62
N ALA A 18 4.18 -8.18 1.38
CA ALA A 18 4.27 -9.10 2.51
C ALA A 18 3.16 -8.89 3.57
N HIS A 19 2.50 -7.74 3.53
CA HIS A 19 1.35 -7.41 4.35
C HIS A 19 0.06 -8.16 3.99
N GLU A 20 -0.07 -8.74 2.79
CA GLU A 20 -1.24 -9.54 2.40
C GLU A 20 -1.36 -10.85 3.19
N ARG A 21 -0.26 -11.31 3.82
CA ARG A 21 -0.20 -12.54 4.63
C ARG A 21 -0.80 -13.76 3.93
N SER A 22 -0.57 -13.87 2.62
CA SER A 22 -0.98 -15.06 1.88
C SER A 22 -0.19 -16.29 2.38
N LEU A 23 -0.78 -17.48 2.28
CA LEU A 23 -0.13 -18.73 2.69
C LEU A 23 1.23 -18.93 1.99
N ASN A 24 1.33 -18.52 0.72
CA ASN A 24 2.56 -18.59 -0.05
C ASN A 24 3.65 -17.68 0.54
N ILE A 25 3.30 -16.44 0.92
CA ILE A 25 4.22 -15.50 1.55
C ILE A 25 4.70 -16.04 2.90
N ASP A 26 3.78 -16.45 3.76
CA ASP A 26 4.12 -17.00 5.09
C ASP A 26 5.03 -18.24 4.97
N PHE A 27 4.73 -19.13 4.02
CA PHE A 27 5.58 -20.29 3.73
C PHE A 27 6.96 -19.91 3.22
N LEU A 28 7.05 -18.96 2.28
CA LEU A 28 8.33 -18.47 1.76
C LEU A 28 9.16 -17.80 2.85
N LEU A 29 8.56 -16.99 3.71
CA LEU A 29 9.26 -16.34 4.82
C LEU A 29 9.79 -17.36 5.82
N GLY A 30 8.98 -18.35 6.20
CA GLY A 30 9.41 -19.44 7.07
C GLY A 30 10.56 -20.25 6.45
N TYR A 31 10.48 -20.53 5.15
CA TYR A 31 11.54 -21.21 4.42
C TYR A 31 12.84 -20.41 4.36
N LEU A 32 12.75 -19.12 4.00
CA LEU A 32 13.92 -18.23 3.89
C LEU A 32 14.57 -18.00 5.25
N THR A 33 13.78 -17.96 6.33
CA THR A 33 14.31 -17.92 7.70
C THR A 33 15.28 -19.07 7.98
N ALA A 34 14.99 -20.27 7.47
CA ALA A 34 15.86 -21.44 7.62
C ALA A 34 17.03 -21.47 6.60
N LEU A 35 16.83 -20.87 5.42
CA LEU A 35 17.81 -20.90 4.33
C LEU A 35 18.91 -19.83 4.46
N LEU A 36 18.56 -18.61 4.84
CA LEU A 36 19.47 -17.46 4.89
C LEU A 36 20.71 -17.68 5.80
N PRO A 37 20.62 -18.36 6.97
CA PRO A 37 21.81 -18.71 7.75
C PRO A 37 22.81 -19.60 6.98
N GLN A 38 22.31 -20.43 6.06
CA GLN A 38 23.11 -21.37 5.24
C GLN A 38 23.59 -20.74 3.93
N ARG A 39 22.81 -19.81 3.37
CA ARG A 39 23.08 -19.06 2.14
C ARG A 39 23.39 -17.61 2.48
N ARG A 40 24.59 -17.42 3.01
CA ARG A 40 25.15 -16.10 3.39
C ARG A 40 25.49 -15.21 2.19
N ASP A 41 25.17 -15.68 0.99
CA ASP A 41 25.32 -15.02 -0.29
C ASP A 41 23.99 -14.60 -0.94
N LEU A 42 22.86 -14.88 -0.27
CA LEU A 42 21.51 -14.59 -0.78
C LEU A 42 20.95 -13.33 -0.12
N LYS A 43 20.60 -12.32 -0.93
CA LYS A 43 19.88 -11.12 -0.48
C LYS A 43 18.38 -11.37 -0.42
N LEU A 44 17.72 -10.80 0.58
CA LEU A 44 16.28 -10.77 0.70
C LEU A 44 15.78 -9.34 0.87
N ILE A 45 14.89 -8.90 -0.01
CA ILE A 45 14.19 -7.62 0.14
C ILE A 45 12.72 -7.93 0.36
N ILE A 46 12.12 -7.36 1.40
CA ILE A 46 10.71 -7.51 1.73
C ILE A 46 10.06 -6.14 1.59
N THR A 47 9.10 -5.99 0.69
CA THR A 47 8.33 -4.75 0.53
C THR A 47 6.95 -4.91 1.18
N SER A 48 6.47 -3.84 1.83
CA SER A 48 5.19 -3.80 2.55
C SER A 48 4.63 -2.37 2.53
N ALA A 49 3.30 -2.23 2.44
CA ALA A 49 2.63 -0.94 2.59
C ALA A 49 2.24 -0.62 4.05
N THR A 50 2.41 -1.57 4.98
CA THR A 50 1.85 -1.47 6.33
C THR A 50 2.91 -1.45 7.44
N ILE A 51 2.48 -1.08 8.65
CA ILE A 51 3.28 -1.04 9.89
C ILE A 51 3.82 -2.41 10.35
N ASP A 52 3.41 -3.51 9.71
CA ASP A 52 3.91 -4.87 10.02
C ASP A 52 5.40 -5.06 9.64
N SER A 53 6.04 -4.08 9.00
CA SER A 53 7.48 -4.06 8.69
C SER A 53 8.38 -4.33 9.90
N VAL A 54 8.02 -3.80 11.09
CA VAL A 54 8.78 -3.98 12.33
C VAL A 54 8.79 -5.44 12.77
N LYS A 55 7.68 -6.16 12.62
CA LYS A 55 7.61 -7.59 12.99
C LYS A 55 8.50 -8.44 12.10
N PHE A 56 8.54 -8.14 10.79
CA PHE A 56 9.46 -8.81 9.87
C PHE A 56 10.92 -8.52 10.24
N GLN A 57 11.24 -7.26 10.53
CA GLN A 57 12.57 -6.87 10.99
C GLN A 57 13.00 -7.67 12.23
N GLU A 58 12.17 -7.70 13.27
CA GLU A 58 12.44 -8.40 14.53
C GLU A 58 12.62 -9.91 14.33
N HIS A 59 11.71 -10.53 13.57
CA HIS A 59 11.77 -11.97 13.27
C HIS A 59 13.08 -12.37 12.61
N PHE A 60 13.48 -11.64 11.57
CA PHE A 60 14.70 -11.93 10.84
C PHE A 60 15.96 -11.52 11.58
N ALA A 61 15.91 -10.44 12.37
CA ALA A 61 17.02 -10.05 13.24
C ALA A 61 17.31 -11.14 14.29
N HIS A 62 16.25 -11.72 14.86
CA HIS A 62 16.38 -12.84 15.78
C HIS A 62 16.92 -14.09 15.08
N ALA A 63 16.40 -14.45 13.91
CA ALA A 63 16.79 -15.65 13.18
C ALA A 63 18.24 -15.61 12.65
N LEU A 64 18.71 -14.44 12.21
CA LEU A 64 20.07 -14.28 11.68
C LEU A 64 21.09 -13.85 12.74
N HIS A 65 20.64 -13.44 13.93
CA HIS A 65 21.46 -12.79 14.95
C HIS A 65 22.22 -11.55 14.42
N GLU A 66 21.60 -10.82 13.50
CA GLU A 66 22.16 -9.64 12.84
C GLU A 66 21.11 -8.53 12.77
N LYS A 67 21.56 -7.27 12.64
CA LYS A 67 20.65 -6.13 12.54
C LYS A 67 20.05 -6.08 11.14
N VAL A 68 18.72 -6.11 11.06
CA VAL A 68 17.96 -5.97 9.81
C VAL A 68 17.55 -4.50 9.64
N PRO A 69 17.96 -3.80 8.56
CA PRO A 69 17.48 -2.44 8.28
C PRO A 69 16.00 -2.40 7.84
N VAL A 70 15.32 -1.32 8.21
CA VAL A 70 13.99 -0.94 7.68
C VAL A 70 14.17 0.41 7.01
N ILE A 71 13.74 0.51 5.74
CA ILE A 71 13.73 1.77 4.99
C ILE A 71 12.29 2.14 4.72
N GLU A 72 11.89 3.31 5.19
CA GLU A 72 10.55 3.85 4.98
C GLU A 72 10.57 4.86 3.83
N VAL A 73 9.68 4.65 2.87
CA VAL A 73 9.38 5.60 1.79
C VAL A 73 7.96 6.07 1.98
N SER A 74 7.80 7.31 2.45
CA SER A 74 6.49 7.93 2.47
C SER A 74 6.12 8.36 1.06
N GLY A 75 5.02 7.81 0.54
CA GLY A 75 4.43 8.21 -0.72
C GLY A 75 3.50 9.41 -0.55
N ARG A 76 3.28 10.15 -1.64
CA ARG A 76 2.21 11.15 -1.71
C ARG A 76 0.88 10.43 -1.89
N THR A 77 -0.04 10.57 -0.95
CA THR A 77 -1.47 10.36 -1.22
C THR A 77 -2.13 11.73 -1.40
N PHE A 78 -2.95 11.89 -2.45
CA PHE A 78 -3.81 13.07 -2.53
C PHE A 78 -4.79 13.02 -1.36
N PRO A 79 -5.15 14.17 -0.74
CA PRO A 79 -6.05 14.16 0.39
C PRO A 79 -7.38 13.49 0.01
N VAL A 80 -7.69 12.37 0.66
CA VAL A 80 -8.95 11.65 0.50
C VAL A 80 -9.89 12.07 1.62
N GLN A 81 -11.10 12.49 1.25
CA GLN A 81 -12.15 12.76 2.24
C GLN A 81 -12.88 11.46 2.56
N VAL A 82 -12.82 11.03 3.83
CA VAL A 82 -13.62 9.89 4.31
C VAL A 82 -14.97 10.40 4.80
N VAL A 83 -16.05 9.89 4.22
CA VAL A 83 -17.43 10.21 4.63
C VAL A 83 -18.11 8.91 5.06
N TYR A 84 -18.74 8.93 6.23
CA TYR A 84 -19.46 7.79 6.80
C TYR A 84 -20.97 8.00 6.71
N GLU A 85 -21.71 6.93 6.45
CA GLU A 85 -23.16 6.95 6.42
C GLU A 85 -23.78 6.32 7.67
N PRO A 86 -24.94 6.82 8.13
CA PRO A 86 -25.68 6.19 9.22
C PRO A 86 -26.14 4.77 8.86
N LEU A 87 -25.89 3.83 9.76
CA LEU A 87 -26.36 2.44 9.65
C LEU A 87 -27.90 2.39 9.54
N GLY A 88 -28.41 1.60 8.61
CA GLY A 88 -29.86 1.42 8.39
C GLY A 88 -30.49 2.43 7.44
N THR A 89 -29.70 3.34 6.84
CA THR A 89 -30.18 4.19 5.74
C THR A 89 -29.77 3.61 4.37
N ALA A 90 -30.52 3.94 3.33
CA ALA A 90 -30.12 3.60 1.97
C ALA A 90 -28.79 4.30 1.64
N PRO A 91 -27.86 3.61 0.93
CA PRO A 91 -26.57 4.18 0.54
C PRO A 91 -26.72 5.57 -0.07
N ALA A 92 -25.84 6.53 0.20
CA ALA A 92 -25.99 7.90 -0.33
C ALA A 92 -25.97 7.92 -1.86
N LEU A 93 -25.20 7.04 -2.51
CA LEU A 93 -25.23 6.83 -3.95
C LEU A 93 -26.62 6.46 -4.48
N MET A 94 -27.44 5.80 -3.65
CA MET A 94 -28.81 5.44 -3.98
C MET A 94 -29.81 6.60 -3.77
N ARG A 95 -29.41 7.69 -3.10
CA ARG A 95 -30.22 8.91 -3.00
C ARG A 95 -30.17 9.74 -4.28
N GLU A 96 -29.07 9.63 -5.02
CA GLU A 96 -28.91 10.28 -6.32
C GLU A 96 -29.55 9.50 -7.47
N VAL A 97 -30.00 8.26 -7.23
CA VAL A 97 -30.77 7.48 -8.21
C VAL A 97 -32.24 7.91 -8.11
N PRO A 98 -32.80 8.60 -9.13
CA PRO A 98 -34.18 9.05 -9.08
C PRO A 98 -35.11 7.84 -8.93
N GLY A 99 -36.14 7.99 -8.10
CA GLY A 99 -37.13 6.95 -7.87
C GLY A 99 -36.67 5.76 -7.00
N PHE A 100 -35.41 5.69 -6.57
CA PHE A 100 -34.96 4.55 -5.74
C PHE A 100 -35.60 4.53 -4.35
N ALA A 101 -35.66 5.68 -3.68
CA ALA A 101 -36.25 5.79 -2.34
C ALA A 101 -37.78 5.64 -2.34
N THR A 102 -38.44 6.02 -3.44
CA THR A 102 -39.90 6.03 -3.57
C THR A 102 -40.44 4.83 -4.35
N GLY A 103 -39.58 4.07 -5.03
CA GLY A 103 -39.95 3.00 -5.95
C GLY A 103 -40.45 3.46 -7.33
N ALA A 104 -40.39 4.76 -7.63
CA ALA A 104 -40.82 5.33 -8.91
C ALA A 104 -39.91 4.84 -10.05
N ARG A 105 -40.49 4.54 -11.21
CA ARG A 105 -39.78 4.01 -12.38
C ARG A 105 -39.67 5.07 -13.49
N PRO A 106 -38.67 4.96 -14.36
CA PRO A 106 -38.59 5.82 -15.55
C PRO A 106 -39.88 5.75 -16.36
N GLY A 107 -40.52 6.92 -16.58
CA GLY A 107 -41.82 7.04 -17.25
C GLY A 107 -43.02 7.27 -16.32
N ASP A 108 -42.83 7.16 -14.99
CA ASP A 108 -43.80 7.64 -14.01
C ASP A 108 -43.68 9.16 -13.86
N ALA A 109 -44.81 9.87 -13.68
CA ALA A 109 -44.81 11.33 -13.52
C ALA A 109 -43.91 11.80 -12.34
N ASP A 110 -43.89 11.02 -11.25
CA ASP A 110 -43.10 11.31 -10.06
C ASP A 110 -41.58 11.11 -10.30
N TYR A 111 -41.18 10.35 -11.33
CA TYR A 111 -39.77 10.09 -11.63
C TYR A 111 -39.10 11.31 -12.29
N ASP A 112 -39.77 11.93 -13.25
CA ASP A 112 -39.23 13.07 -14.02
C ASP A 112 -39.06 14.31 -13.12
N GLU A 113 -39.95 14.49 -12.15
CA GLU A 113 -39.85 15.56 -11.14
C GLU A 113 -38.68 15.31 -10.18
N LEU A 114 -38.52 14.07 -9.69
CA LEU A 114 -37.37 13.68 -8.85
C LEU A 114 -36.03 13.83 -9.57
N ALA A 115 -35.96 13.44 -10.84
CA ALA A 115 -34.75 13.54 -11.66
C ALA A 115 -34.33 15.01 -11.91
N SER A 116 -35.32 15.88 -12.15
CA SER A 116 -35.08 17.32 -12.37
C SER A 116 -34.57 18.01 -11.11
N ALA A 117 -35.13 17.69 -9.94
CA ALA A 117 -34.71 18.28 -8.66
C ALA A 117 -33.27 17.92 -8.27
N ILE A 118 -32.82 16.69 -8.57
CA ILE A 118 -31.44 16.26 -8.32
C ILE A 118 -30.46 17.03 -9.23
N ALA A 119 -30.79 17.17 -10.52
CA ALA A 119 -29.95 17.89 -11.49
C ALA A 119 -29.76 19.38 -11.15
N GLU A 120 -30.77 20.03 -10.56
CA GLU A 120 -30.66 21.42 -10.08
C GLU A 120 -29.75 21.56 -8.87
N SER A 121 -29.71 20.56 -7.98
CA SER A 121 -28.87 20.58 -6.77
C SER A 121 -27.37 20.43 -7.06
N ASP A 122 -27.00 19.64 -8.07
CA ASP A 122 -25.60 19.45 -8.49
C ASP A 122 -24.99 20.72 -9.12
N ALA A 123 -25.80 21.52 -9.80
CA ALA A 123 -25.36 22.77 -10.42
C ALA A 123 -24.83 23.78 -9.39
N ASP A 124 -25.36 23.78 -8.15
CA ASP A 124 -24.94 24.69 -7.08
C ASP A 124 -23.66 24.20 -6.36
N HIS A 125 -23.47 22.87 -6.27
CA HIS A 125 -22.31 22.27 -5.63
C HIS A 125 -21.00 22.47 -6.42
N SER A 126 -21.09 22.54 -7.76
CA SER A 126 -19.94 22.73 -8.65
C SER A 126 -19.27 24.12 -8.50
N ARG A 127 -20.03 25.15 -8.07
CA ARG A 127 -19.52 26.52 -7.90
C ARG A 127 -18.64 26.70 -6.66
N ARG A 128 -18.75 25.81 -5.67
CA ARG A 128 -18.02 25.92 -4.39
C ARG A 128 -16.63 25.28 -4.39
N ARG A 129 -16.31 24.46 -5.41
CA ARG A 129 -15.08 23.65 -5.49
C ARG A 129 -13.93 24.31 -6.26
N GLY A 130 -14.09 25.58 -6.66
CA GLY A 130 -13.19 26.27 -7.59
C GLY A 130 -11.96 26.96 -6.97
N ASN A 131 -11.67 26.83 -5.67
CA ASN A 131 -10.57 27.58 -5.05
C ASN A 131 -9.92 26.80 -3.89
N ALA A 132 -9.07 25.82 -4.22
CA ALA A 132 -8.13 25.25 -3.27
C ALA A 132 -6.73 25.47 -3.83
N ASP A 133 -6.06 26.49 -3.29
CA ASP A 133 -4.68 26.84 -3.61
C ASP A 133 -3.75 25.67 -3.25
N TYR A 134 -3.09 25.09 -4.24
CA TYR A 134 -2.04 24.09 -4.04
C TYR A 134 -0.76 24.82 -3.63
N ALA A 135 -0.61 25.10 -2.34
CA ALA A 135 0.65 25.55 -1.78
C ALA A 135 1.68 24.40 -1.77
N ASP A 136 2.85 24.67 -2.33
CA ASP A 136 4.04 23.81 -2.36
C ASP A 136 4.65 23.69 -0.95
N ASP A 137 4.33 22.61 -0.24
CA ASP A 137 4.65 22.40 1.18
C ASP A 137 5.97 21.63 1.42
N GLY A 138 6.98 21.76 0.55
CA GLY A 138 8.28 21.10 0.75
C GLY A 138 8.24 19.56 0.70
N ILE A 139 7.20 18.99 0.08
CA ILE A 139 6.94 17.56 0.00
C ILE A 139 7.81 16.95 -1.10
N THR A 140 8.67 15.98 -0.74
CA THR A 140 9.52 15.26 -1.71
C THR A 140 8.66 14.50 -2.73
N ASP A 141 9.01 14.59 -4.01
CA ASP A 141 8.33 13.84 -5.09
C ASP A 141 8.61 12.33 -4.98
N MET A 142 7.63 11.49 -5.32
CA MET A 142 7.70 10.03 -5.13
C MET A 142 8.95 9.39 -5.80
N PRO A 143 9.33 9.74 -7.04
CA PRO A 143 10.58 9.26 -7.64
C PRO A 143 11.83 9.64 -6.84
N THR A 144 11.83 10.81 -6.19
CA THR A 144 12.95 11.26 -5.36
C THR A 144 13.01 10.47 -4.05
N ALA A 145 11.86 10.17 -3.45
CA ALA A 145 11.76 9.34 -2.24
C ALA A 145 12.23 7.90 -2.52
N VAL A 146 11.82 7.31 -3.64
CA VAL A 146 12.29 5.99 -4.09
C VAL A 146 13.79 6.01 -4.37
N ALA A 147 14.30 7.02 -5.10
CA ALA A 147 15.73 7.13 -5.38
C ALA A 147 16.57 7.24 -4.10
N ARG A 148 16.10 7.99 -3.11
CA ARG A 148 16.73 8.09 -1.79
C ARG A 148 16.75 6.74 -1.07
N ALA A 149 15.64 6.01 -1.08
CA ALA A 149 15.58 4.68 -0.48
C ALA A 149 16.48 3.66 -1.17
N CYS A 150 16.59 3.71 -2.51
CA CYS A 150 17.56 2.89 -3.22
C CYS A 150 19.01 3.24 -2.82
N ALA A 151 19.34 4.52 -2.65
CA ALA A 151 20.66 4.94 -2.20
C ALA A 151 20.95 4.46 -0.76
N GLU A 152 19.96 4.56 0.13
CA GLU A 152 20.04 4.08 1.51
C GLU A 152 20.19 2.55 1.57
N LEU A 153 19.46 1.82 0.71
CA LEU A 153 19.61 0.37 0.55
C LEU A 153 21.03 0.00 0.10
N VAL A 154 21.62 0.74 -0.83
CA VAL A 154 23.01 0.50 -1.28
C VAL A 154 24.00 0.70 -0.13
N ILE A 155 23.81 1.73 0.70
CA ILE A 155 24.65 1.98 1.88
C ILE A 155 24.52 0.85 2.91
N HIS A 156 23.30 0.39 3.16
CA HIS A 156 23.07 -0.71 4.09
C HIS A 156 23.50 -2.08 3.55
N SER A 157 23.55 -2.23 2.22
CA SER A 157 23.93 -3.47 1.54
C SER A 157 25.46 -3.65 1.37
N SER A 158 26.27 -2.65 1.73
CA SER A 158 27.73 -2.76 1.63
C SER A 158 28.34 -3.38 2.89
N HIS A 159 28.51 -4.71 2.90
CA HIS A 159 29.32 -5.42 3.89
C HIS A 159 30.57 -6.04 3.23
N GLU A 160 31.71 -6.02 3.93
CA GLU A 160 33.03 -6.50 3.48
C GLU A 160 33.09 -8.00 3.09
N ARG A 161 32.00 -8.76 3.26
CA ARG A 161 31.89 -10.20 2.97
C ARG A 161 30.54 -10.61 2.39
N GLY A 162 30.16 -10.07 1.23
CA GLY A 162 29.09 -10.63 0.39
C GLY A 162 27.66 -10.64 1.00
N PRO A 163 26.64 -11.10 0.24
CA PRO A 163 25.27 -10.70 0.51
C PRO A 163 24.55 -11.37 1.70
N ARG A 164 24.38 -10.65 2.81
CA ARG A 164 23.53 -11.01 3.98
C ARG A 164 22.36 -10.07 4.21
N ASP A 165 22.00 -9.29 3.20
CA ASP A 165 21.14 -8.15 3.46
C ASP A 165 19.69 -8.59 3.43
N ILE A 166 19.04 -8.53 4.59
CA ILE A 166 17.59 -8.46 4.68
C ILE A 166 17.25 -6.98 4.78
N LEU A 167 16.49 -6.46 3.82
CA LEU A 167 15.91 -5.13 3.92
C LEU A 167 14.40 -5.25 4.00
N VAL A 168 13.78 -4.55 4.94
CA VAL A 168 12.33 -4.31 4.90
C VAL A 168 12.07 -2.90 4.37
N PHE A 169 11.46 -2.82 3.20
CA PHE A 169 11.01 -1.58 2.58
C PHE A 169 9.55 -1.34 2.91
N ALA A 170 9.24 -0.20 3.51
CA ALA A 170 7.87 0.20 3.83
C ALA A 170 7.46 1.38 2.94
N SER A 171 6.50 1.18 2.03
CA SER A 171 5.87 2.30 1.32
C SER A 171 4.76 2.85 2.22
N GLY A 172 5.09 3.85 3.05
CA GLY A 172 4.13 4.44 3.98
C GLY A 172 3.11 5.32 3.26
N GLU A 173 1.83 5.03 3.46
CA GLU A 173 0.75 6.01 3.36
C GLU A 173 0.60 6.66 4.74
N ARG A 174 1.01 7.92 4.92
CA ARG A 174 0.65 8.71 6.10
C ARG A 174 0.05 10.03 5.67
#